data_AF-A0A0L0QM88-F1
#
_entry.id   AF-A0A0L0QM88-F1
#
_cell.length_a   1.000
_cell.length_b   1.000
_cell.length_c   1.000
_cell.angle_alpha   90.00
_cell.angle_beta   90.00
_cell.angle_gamma   90.00
#
_symmetry.space_group_name_H-M   'P 1'
#
loop_
_entity.id
_entity.type
_entity.pdbx_description
1 polymer ?
#
loop_
_entity_poly.entity_id
_entity_poly.type
_entity_poly.pdbx_seq_one_letter_code
_entity_poly.pdbx_strand_id
1 'polypeptide(L)'
;MDIKIYDKNDSGKLKVFFIVNDDNKVESVTVGNNAVPTRKGFQFYVDDYIASQIDKTELMLTGGYPQLRVKDGETIEIPTEEQEKQKEIEELERKLKELKGEPENAE
;
A
#
# COMPACT_ATOMS: atom_id res chain seq x y z
N MET A 1 -7.80 -11.45 -10.01
CA MET A 1 -6.32 -11.44 -9.90
C MET A 1 -5.94 -11.45 -8.43
N ASP A 2 -5.03 -12.35 -8.01
CA ASP A 2 -4.53 -12.40 -6.64
C ASP A 2 -3.41 -11.36 -6.45
N ILE A 3 -3.47 -10.60 -5.36
CA ILE A 3 -2.49 -9.58 -5.02
C ILE A 3 -1.54 -10.14 -3.97
N LYS A 4 -0.25 -9.91 -4.17
CA LYS A 4 0.78 -10.32 -3.22
C LYS A 4 0.74 -9.42 -1.98
N ILE A 5 0.70 -10.05 -0.81
CA ILE A 5 0.77 -9.38 0.48
C ILE A 5 2.10 -9.74 1.16
N TYR A 6 2.60 -8.84 2.00
CA TYR A 6 3.86 -9.00 2.71
C TYR A 6 3.70 -8.77 4.21
N ASP A 7 4.56 -9.37 5.02
CA ASP A 7 4.61 -9.22 6.47
C ASP A 7 5.53 -8.08 6.96
N LYS A 8 6.39 -7.54 6.06
CA LYS A 8 7.40 -6.53 6.40
C LYS A 8 7.20 -5.22 5.66
N ASN A 9 7.58 -4.15 6.36
CA ASN A 9 7.70 -2.81 5.82
C ASN A 9 9.05 -2.64 5.09
N ASP A 10 9.08 -2.99 3.80
CA ASP A 10 10.22 -2.72 2.93
C ASP A 10 9.97 -1.45 2.08
N SER A 11 11.03 -0.90 1.49
CA SER A 11 10.90 0.21 0.52
C SER A 11 9.97 -0.17 -0.63
N GLY A 12 9.14 0.77 -1.09
CA GLY A 12 8.12 0.55 -2.12
C GLY A 12 6.84 -0.12 -1.62
N LYS A 13 6.73 -0.43 -0.32
CA LYS A 13 5.53 -1.07 0.26
C LYS A 13 4.81 -0.13 1.21
N LEU A 14 3.48 -0.22 1.20
CA LEU A 14 2.60 0.54 2.08
C LEU A 14 1.76 -0.40 2.93
N LYS A 15 1.66 -0.05 4.20
CA LYS A 15 0.80 -0.73 5.16
C LYS A 15 -0.66 -0.45 4.84
N VAL A 16 -1.45 -1.51 4.76
CA VAL A 16 -2.90 -1.46 4.61
C VAL A 16 -3.55 -2.17 5.79
N PHE A 17 -4.59 -1.54 6.33
CA PHE A 17 -5.37 -2.06 7.44
C PHE A 17 -6.85 -2.13 7.07
N PHE A 18 -7.40 -3.34 7.04
CA PHE A 18 -8.81 -3.58 6.80
C PHE A 18 -9.54 -3.72 8.13
N ILE A 19 -10.39 -2.76 8.45
CA ILE A 19 -11.27 -2.81 9.61
C ILE A 19 -12.45 -3.71 9.25
N VAL A 20 -12.70 -4.72 10.08
CA VAL A 20 -13.82 -5.65 9.89
C VAL A 20 -14.78 -5.59 11.07
N ASN A 21 -16.06 -5.77 10.79
CA ASN A 21 -17.09 -5.90 11.82
C ASN A 21 -17.20 -7.34 12.37
N ASP A 22 -18.16 -7.58 13.26
CA ASP A 22 -18.40 -8.90 13.86
C ASP A 22 -18.84 -9.98 12.85
N ASP A 23 -19.42 -9.58 11.70
CA ASP A 23 -19.75 -10.46 10.57
C ASP A 23 -18.56 -10.70 9.63
N ASN A 24 -17.35 -10.27 10.00
CA ASN A 24 -16.14 -10.30 9.16
C ASN A 24 -16.27 -9.54 7.82
N LYS A 25 -17.20 -8.58 7.73
CA LYS A 25 -17.32 -7.69 6.57
C LYS A 25 -16.41 -6.49 6.75
N VAL A 26 -15.74 -6.10 5.67
CA VAL A 26 -14.91 -4.89 5.63
C VAL A 26 -15.79 -3.65 5.79
N GLU A 27 -15.55 -2.86 6.84
CA GLU A 27 -16.22 -1.57 7.05
C GLU A 27 -15.40 -0.41 6.44
N SER A 28 -14.08 -0.48 6.56
CA SER A 28 -13.19 0.58 6.10
C SER A 28 -11.77 0.05 5.89
N VAL A 29 -11.01 0.76 5.06
CA VAL A 29 -9.60 0.49 4.80
C VAL A 29 -8.77 1.74 5.09
N THR A 30 -7.69 1.56 5.83
CA THR A 30 -6.72 2.63 6.12
C THR A 30 -5.40 2.30 5.46
N VAL A 31 -4.88 3.22 4.65
CA VAL A 31 -3.57 3.11 3.99
C VAL A 31 -2.59 4.04 4.69
N GLY A 32 -1.39 3.56 5.01
CA GLY A 32 -0.29 4.38 5.49
C GLY A 32 0.52 3.75 6.60
N ASN A 33 1.84 3.94 6.55
CA ASN A 33 2.78 3.32 7.48
C ASN A 33 2.63 3.85 8.93
N ASN A 34 2.11 5.06 9.10
CA ASN A 34 1.89 5.69 10.41
C ASN A 34 0.52 5.37 11.03
N ALA A 35 -0.37 4.68 10.32
CA ALA A 35 -1.70 4.37 10.84
C ALA A 35 -1.61 3.33 11.97
N VAL A 36 -2.03 3.67 13.19
CA VAL A 36 -2.12 2.70 14.30
C VAL A 36 -3.57 2.21 14.40
N PRO A 37 -3.85 0.93 14.10
CA PRO A 37 -5.19 0.41 14.18
C PRO A 37 -5.67 0.31 15.63
N THR A 38 -6.86 0.86 15.91
CA THR A 38 -7.52 0.77 17.23
C THR A 38 -8.73 -0.16 17.23
N ARG A 39 -9.12 -0.66 16.04
CA ARG A 39 -10.27 -1.56 15.84
C ARG A 39 -9.80 -2.94 15.38
N LYS A 40 -10.67 -3.94 15.48
CA LYS A 40 -10.42 -5.30 14.99
C LYS A 40 -10.29 -5.29 13.45
N GLY A 41 -9.34 -6.03 12.92
CA GLY A 41 -9.04 -6.01 11.50
C GLY A 41 -7.83 -6.84 11.11
N PHE A 42 -7.47 -6.75 9.83
CA PHE A 42 -6.30 -7.41 9.25
C PHE A 42 -5.30 -6.36 8.78
N GLN A 43 -4.03 -6.58 9.11
CA GLN A 43 -2.92 -5.71 8.71
C GLN A 43 -1.92 -6.48 7.86
N PHE A 44 -1.51 -5.91 6.73
CA PHE A 44 -0.43 -6.43 5.89
C PHE A 44 0.14 -5.28 5.03
N TYR A 45 1.21 -5.58 4.30
CA TYR A 45 1.84 -4.63 3.37
C TYR A 45 1.57 -5.05 1.94
N VAL A 46 1.40 -4.07 1.06
CA VAL A 46 1.24 -4.25 -0.38
C VAL A 46 2.16 -3.28 -1.12
N ASP A 47 2.42 -3.53 -2.40
CA ASP A 47 3.17 -2.59 -3.23
C ASP A 47 2.44 -1.23 -3.32
N ASP A 48 3.19 -0.14 -3.46
CA ASP A 48 2.65 1.23 -3.44
C ASP A 48 1.56 1.49 -4.50
N TYR A 49 1.71 0.94 -5.70
CA TYR A 49 0.75 1.04 -6.81
C TYR A 49 -0.54 0.25 -6.55
N ILE A 50 -0.48 -0.78 -5.70
CA ILE A 50 -1.68 -1.47 -5.20
C ILE A 50 -2.37 -0.60 -4.16
N ALA A 51 -1.60 -0.05 -3.23
CA ALA A 51 -2.14 0.78 -2.15
C ALA A 51 -2.85 2.03 -2.67
N SER A 52 -2.39 2.63 -3.78
CA SER A 52 -3.08 3.75 -4.44
C SER A 52 -4.39 3.37 -5.12
N GLN A 53 -4.62 2.08 -5.37
CA GLN A 53 -5.79 1.51 -6.04
C GLN A 53 -6.55 0.55 -5.11
N ILE A 54 -6.43 0.71 -3.79
CA ILE A 54 -6.95 -0.24 -2.80
C ILE A 54 -8.48 -0.38 -2.88
N ASP A 55 -9.17 0.64 -3.37
CA ASP A 55 -10.62 0.64 -3.61
C ASP A 55 -11.06 -0.37 -4.68
N LYS A 56 -10.17 -0.72 -5.61
CA LYS A 56 -10.37 -1.76 -6.64
C LYS A 56 -10.16 -3.17 -6.12
N THR A 57 -9.80 -3.31 -4.84
CA THR A 57 -9.45 -4.58 -4.21
C THR A 57 -10.47 -4.97 -3.16
N GLU A 58 -10.56 -6.27 -2.88
CA GLU A 58 -11.37 -6.85 -1.83
C GLU A 58 -10.56 -7.81 -0.96
N LEU A 59 -10.86 -7.80 0.33
CA LEU A 59 -10.30 -8.73 1.30
C LEU A 59 -11.14 -10.00 1.34
N MET A 60 -10.51 -11.12 1.04
CA MET A 60 -11.10 -12.46 1.12
C MET A 60 -10.49 -13.25 2.26
N LEU A 61 -11.31 -13.96 3.02
CA LEU A 61 -10.85 -14.87 4.09
C LEU A 61 -10.94 -16.30 3.59
N THR A 62 -9.85 -16.82 3.01
CA THR A 62 -9.78 -18.19 2.51
C THR A 62 -9.10 -19.07 3.54
N GLY A 63 -9.81 -20.04 4.12
CA GLY A 63 -9.25 -20.97 5.09
C GLY A 63 -8.74 -20.31 6.39
N GLY A 64 -9.30 -19.15 6.76
CA GLY A 64 -8.88 -18.37 7.93
C GLY A 64 -7.72 -17.41 7.68
N TYR A 65 -7.17 -17.36 6.46
CA TYR A 65 -6.09 -16.46 6.09
C TYR A 65 -6.60 -15.29 5.22
N PRO A 66 -6.18 -14.04 5.50
CA PRO A 66 -6.51 -12.90 4.65
C PRO A 66 -5.78 -12.99 3.32
N GLN A 67 -6.52 -12.81 2.24
CA GLN A 67 -6.03 -12.71 0.87
C GLN A 67 -6.61 -11.45 0.23
N LEU A 68 -5.79 -10.71 -0.51
CA LEU A 68 -6.24 -9.54 -1.24
C LEU A 68 -6.44 -9.91 -2.71
N ARG A 69 -7.59 -9.56 -3.26
CA ARG A 69 -7.93 -9.82 -4.67
C ARG A 69 -8.47 -8.57 -5.33
N VAL A 70 -8.30 -8.49 -6.64
CA VAL A 70 -8.98 -7.48 -7.46
C VAL A 70 -10.46 -7.84 -7.55
N LYS A 71 -11.33 -6.86 -7.32
CA LYS A 71 -12.79 -7.02 -7.43
C LYS A 71 -13.18 -7.44 -8.84
N ASP A 72 -14.31 -8.15 -8.95
CA ASP A 72 -14.84 -8.55 -10.25
C ASP A 72 -15.18 -7.31 -11.11
N GLY A 73 -14.68 -7.27 -12.35
CA GLY A 73 -14.84 -6.15 -13.28
C GLY A 73 -13.79 -5.03 -13.16
N GLU A 74 -12.95 -5.04 -12.13
CA GLU A 74 -11.88 -4.04 -11.95
C GLU A 74 -10.53 -4.50 -12.51
N THR A 75 -9.67 -3.54 -12.83
CA THR A 75 -8.28 -3.79 -13.25
C THR A 75 -7.30 -2.91 -12.50
N ILE A 76 -6.21 -3.52 -12.05
CA ILE A 76 -5.07 -2.83 -11.45
C ILE A 76 -4.13 -2.38 -12.55
N GLU A 77 -3.79 -1.09 -12.54
CA GLU A 77 -2.72 -0.57 -13.37
C GLU A 77 -1.38 -0.92 -12.72
N ILE A 78 -0.64 -1.82 -13.36
CA ILE A 78 0.72 -2.18 -12.94
C ILE A 78 1.67 -1.19 -13.61
N PRO A 79 2.52 -0.47 -12.86
CA PRO A 79 3.48 0.45 -13.44
C PRO A 79 4.42 -0.29 -14.40
N THR A 80 4.76 0.36 -15.51
CA THR A 80 5.78 -0.15 -16.43
C THR A 80 7.18 0.02 -15.84
N GLU A 81 8.15 -0.76 -16.30
CA GLU A 81 9.56 -0.65 -15.87
C GLU A 81 10.11 0.79 -16.01
N GLU A 82 9.64 1.55 -17.01
CA GLU A 82 10.06 2.93 -17.21
C GLU A 82 9.52 3.87 -16.12
N GLN A 83 8.26 3.68 -15.70
CA GLN A 83 7.65 4.44 -14.61
C GLN A 83 8.28 4.10 -13.25
N GLU A 84 8.62 2.84 -13.03
CA GLU A 84 9.35 2.42 -11.81
C GLU A 84 10.73 3.06 -11.75
N LYS A 85 11.49 3.06 -12.86
CA LYS A 85 12.80 3.72 -12.94
C LYS A 85 12.71 5.22 -12.69
N GLN A 86 11.70 5.90 -13.25
CA GLN A 86 11.48 7.33 -13.00
C GLN A 86 11.19 7.63 -11.52
N LYS A 87 10.32 6.84 -10.88
CA LYS A 87 10.06 6.95 -9.44
C LYS A 87 11.31 6.72 -8.60
N GLU A 88 12.11 5.72 -8.95
CA GLU A 88 13.34 5.41 -8.21
C GLU A 88 14.37 6.55 -8.35
N ILE A 89 14.52 7.12 -9.55
CA ILE A 89 15.36 8.31 -9.77
C ILE A 89 14.89 9.47 -8.90
N GLU A 90 13.58 9.79 -8.90
CA GLU A 90 13.03 10.88 -8.09
C GLU A 90 13.26 10.66 -6.58
N GLU A 91 13.06 9.44 -6.08
CA GLU A 91 13.31 9.11 -4.67
C GLU A 91 14.79 9.24 -4.30
N LEU A 92 15.69 8.78 -5.19
CA LEU A 92 17.13 8.92 -5.00
C LEU A 92 17.57 10.39 -5.04
N GLU A 93 17.02 11.20 -5.95
CA GLU A 93 17.28 12.63 -6.03
C GLU A 93 16.81 13.36 -4.76
N ARG A 94 15.63 13.01 -4.23
CA ARG A 94 15.13 13.54 -2.96
C ARG A 94 16.06 13.20 -1.80
N LYS A 95 16.47 11.93 -1.67
CA LYS A 95 17.43 11.50 -0.64
C LYS A 95 18.78 12.21 -0.78
N LEU A 96 19.26 12.41 -2.01
CA LEU A 96 20.48 13.18 -2.27
C LEU A 96 20.35 14.63 -1.83
N LYS A 97 19.22 15.28 -2.07
CA LYS A 97 18.95 16.65 -1.61
C LYS A 97 18.95 16.76 -0.09
N GLU A 98 18.27 15.82 0.60
CA GLU A 98 18.26 15.75 2.07
C GLU A 98 19.68 15.55 2.64
N LEU A 99 20.47 14.66 2.05
CA LEU A 99 21.86 14.39 2.48
C LEU A 99 22.82 15.54 2.19
N LYS A 100 22.61 16.28 1.10
CA LYS A 100 23.41 17.47 0.77
C LYS A 100 23.10 18.67 1.67
N GLY A 101 22.05 18.58 2.51
CA GLY A 101 21.72 19.61 3.47
C GLY A 101 21.38 20.95 2.82
N GLU A 102 20.88 20.95 1.58
CA GLU A 102 20.40 22.16 0.92
C GLU A 102 19.13 22.61 1.66
N PRO A 103 19.16 23.74 2.42
CA PRO A 103 17.97 24.24 3.08
C PRO A 103 16.92 24.55 2.01
N GLU A 104 15.68 24.11 2.23
CA GLU A 104 14.55 24.66 1.49
C GLU A 104 14.64 26.18 1.63
N ASN A 105 14.77 26.89 0.50
CA ASN A 105 14.89 28.34 0.46
C ASN A 105 13.85 28.96 1.39
N ALA A 106 14.34 29.62 2.45
CA ALA A 106 13.59 30.64 3.15
C ALA A 106 13.47 31.84 2.21
N GLU A 107 12.28 32.01 1.62
CA GLU A 107 11.83 33.29 1.07
C GLU A 107 10.37 33.54 1.46
#